data_AF-A0A2F0AQG2-F1
#
_entry.id   AF-A0A2F0AQG2-F1
#
_cell.length_a   1.000
_cell.length_b   1.000
_cell.length_c   1.000
_cell.angle_alpha   90.00
_cell.angle_beta   90.00
_cell.angle_gamma   90.00
#
_symmetry.space_group_name_H-M   'P 1'
#
loop_
_entity.id
_entity.type
_entity.pdbx_description
1 polymer ?
#
loop_
_entity_poly.entity_id
_entity_poly.type
_entity_poly.pdbx_seq_one_letter_code
_entity_poly.pdbx_strand_id
1 'polypeptide(L)'
;MGVDKCSPLANGECRDLCPPGTVCDPNCQGCIQDPIDCDGPDVCDGLDNDCDDQIDEDALPQGVVCGQGICARDGRRLCQGGHWIDDCQPGQPIPGPDICDSRDSDCDGEVDEDFLPNNTVCGEGICQAFGQTRCDNGQIIDSCQPGQPQGGIDDCGDGDTDCDGAVDEDCPPAGCNLDRRTGRCIDTCPDGQSCDADCSACVDDVPPSPCNLDAAGACDDQCPDGQVCDVNCAGCVDLGPDKCHEQDDGSCLDVCPDGLVCDPNCQGCIPAGNDCNGPDICDGLDNDCDQEVDEDAVNEGIVCGQGICRRDGVRRCIDGNLVDECIPGQALRGPDDCDNRDSDCDGQTDEDFGSRGTLCGVGECSSMGMTACVNGQIQDSCQPGAPGQESRECNNNDEDCDGTVDEGCVANNIPCSDAGECIRGGWCEPANRPDCWAGNAPVCHQPGTRISLLYCGGGRID
;
A
#
# COMPACT_ATOMS: atom_id res chain seq x y z
N MET A 1 -39.78 -48.30 56.31
CA MET A 1 -38.91 -47.12 56.49
C MET A 1 -38.31 -46.79 55.13
N GLY A 2 -39.06 -46.07 54.30
CA GLY A 2 -38.47 -45.35 53.18
C GLY A 2 -38.00 -44.03 53.77
N VAL A 3 -36.70 -43.77 53.74
CA VAL A 3 -36.20 -42.43 54.06
C VAL A 3 -36.70 -41.53 52.95
N ASP A 4 -37.51 -40.52 53.28
CA ASP A 4 -37.91 -39.47 52.34
C ASP A 4 -36.63 -38.85 51.76
N LYS A 5 -36.44 -39.06 50.46
CA LYS A 5 -35.25 -38.63 49.72
C LYS A 5 -35.30 -37.15 49.32
N CYS A 6 -36.40 -36.48 49.59
CA CYS A 6 -36.63 -35.05 49.44
C CYS A 6 -37.54 -34.64 50.60
N SER A 7 -37.12 -33.68 51.43
CA SER A 7 -37.86 -33.32 52.65
C SER A 7 -37.59 -31.89 53.11
N PRO A 8 -38.58 -31.15 53.64
CA PRO A 8 -38.40 -29.77 54.08
C PRO A 8 -37.53 -29.66 55.34
N LEU A 9 -36.64 -28.67 55.36
CA LEU A 9 -35.82 -28.30 56.51
C LEU A 9 -36.44 -27.13 57.28
N ALA A 10 -36.03 -26.97 58.55
CA ALA A 10 -36.59 -25.97 59.45
C ALA A 10 -36.28 -24.51 59.05
N ASN A 11 -35.30 -24.29 58.17
CA ASN A 11 -34.93 -22.99 57.62
C ASN A 11 -35.71 -22.61 56.34
N GLY A 12 -36.62 -23.48 55.88
CA GLY A 12 -37.38 -23.25 54.65
C GLY A 12 -36.70 -23.76 53.37
N GLU A 13 -35.52 -24.38 53.47
CA GLU A 13 -34.85 -25.05 52.35
C GLU A 13 -35.27 -26.53 52.24
N CYS A 14 -35.04 -27.15 51.10
CA CYS A 14 -35.27 -28.59 50.92
C CYS A 14 -33.98 -29.38 51.17
N ARG A 15 -34.08 -30.51 51.89
CA ARG A 15 -33.01 -31.51 51.97
C ARG A 15 -33.11 -32.43 50.76
N ASP A 16 -32.18 -32.28 49.83
CA ASP A 16 -32.08 -33.10 48.63
C ASP A 16 -31.18 -34.32 48.84
N LEU A 17 -31.77 -35.51 48.70
CA LEU A 17 -31.09 -36.82 48.68
C LEU A 17 -31.62 -37.66 47.50
N CYS A 18 -32.07 -36.98 46.45
CA CYS A 18 -32.59 -37.59 45.25
C CYS A 18 -31.49 -38.37 44.50
N PRO A 19 -31.83 -39.46 43.79
CA PRO A 19 -30.88 -40.17 42.94
C PRO A 19 -30.38 -39.27 41.79
N PRO A 20 -29.20 -39.56 41.21
CA PRO A 20 -28.68 -38.82 40.05
C PRO A 20 -29.72 -38.68 38.92
N GLY A 21 -29.76 -37.51 38.27
CA GLY A 21 -30.76 -37.15 37.24
C GLY A 21 -32.13 -36.70 37.79
N THR A 22 -32.24 -36.49 39.10
CA THR A 22 -33.46 -35.96 39.74
C THR A 22 -33.12 -34.99 40.87
N VAL A 23 -33.90 -33.91 40.99
CA VAL A 23 -33.77 -32.90 42.07
C VAL A 23 -35.04 -32.85 42.90
N CYS A 24 -34.91 -32.38 44.14
CA CYS A 24 -36.03 -32.18 45.04
C CYS A 24 -36.94 -31.03 44.53
N ASP A 25 -38.24 -31.30 44.33
CA ASP A 25 -39.18 -30.28 43.84
C ASP A 25 -39.18 -29.04 44.76
N PRO A 26 -39.46 -27.83 44.24
CA PRO A 26 -39.47 -26.59 45.03
C PRO A 26 -40.38 -26.60 46.26
N ASN A 27 -41.38 -27.49 46.32
CA ASN A 27 -42.26 -27.67 47.48
C ASN A 27 -41.76 -28.75 48.46
N CYS A 28 -40.56 -29.30 48.23
CA CYS A 28 -39.92 -30.39 48.95
C CYS A 28 -40.79 -31.66 49.08
N GLN A 29 -41.65 -31.95 48.11
CA GLN A 29 -42.63 -33.05 48.19
C GLN A 29 -42.19 -34.33 47.49
N GLY A 30 -41.13 -34.28 46.67
CA GLY A 30 -40.60 -35.45 45.98
C GLY A 30 -39.47 -35.10 45.02
N CYS A 31 -38.79 -36.14 44.53
CA CYS A 31 -37.79 -35.97 43.47
C CYS A 31 -38.50 -35.84 42.13
N ILE A 32 -38.25 -34.75 41.41
CA ILE A 32 -38.65 -34.54 40.01
C ILE A 32 -37.45 -34.77 39.10
N GLN A 33 -37.68 -35.05 37.81
CA GLN A 33 -36.55 -35.05 36.87
C GLN A 33 -35.86 -33.71 36.94
N ASP A 34 -34.54 -33.76 37.07
CA ASP A 34 -33.72 -32.58 37.00
C ASP A 34 -33.97 -31.93 35.62
N PRO A 35 -34.43 -30.67 35.56
CA PRO A 35 -34.59 -29.98 34.28
C PRO A 35 -33.26 -29.89 33.50
N ILE A 36 -32.14 -30.08 34.21
CA ILE A 36 -30.77 -30.04 33.72
C ILE A 36 -30.17 -31.43 33.99
N ASP A 37 -29.93 -32.21 32.94
CA ASP A 37 -29.42 -33.59 33.07
C ASP A 37 -27.90 -33.55 33.32
N CYS A 38 -27.48 -33.60 34.59
CA CYS A 38 -26.08 -33.53 35.03
C CYS A 38 -25.26 -34.81 34.70
N ASP A 39 -25.27 -35.28 33.44
CA ASP A 39 -24.77 -36.61 33.04
C ASP A 39 -23.73 -36.55 31.90
N GLY A 40 -22.86 -35.53 31.90
CA GLY A 40 -21.73 -35.43 30.95
C GLY A 40 -21.03 -34.07 30.98
N PRO A 41 -19.92 -33.90 30.24
CA PRO A 41 -19.32 -32.58 30.01
C PRO A 41 -20.28 -31.70 29.22
N ASP A 42 -20.14 -30.38 29.35
CA ASP A 42 -21.00 -29.44 28.66
C ASP A 42 -21.02 -29.61 27.13
N VAL A 43 -22.24 -29.48 26.61
CA VAL A 43 -22.50 -29.34 25.18
C VAL A 43 -23.11 -27.96 24.94
N CYS A 44 -22.87 -27.39 23.76
CA CYS A 44 -23.37 -26.06 23.43
C CYS A 44 -24.90 -26.04 23.23
N ASP A 45 -25.65 -26.03 24.32
CA ASP A 45 -27.11 -25.99 24.37
C ASP A 45 -27.65 -24.94 25.36
N GLY A 46 -26.76 -24.26 26.08
CA GLY A 46 -27.09 -23.18 27.00
C GLY A 46 -27.58 -23.67 28.36
N LEU A 47 -27.35 -24.95 28.65
CA LEU A 47 -27.56 -25.59 29.94
C LEU A 47 -26.20 -25.95 30.55
N ASP A 48 -26.19 -26.11 31.87
CA ASP A 48 -25.03 -26.55 32.66
C ASP A 48 -25.13 -28.08 32.81
N ASN A 49 -24.66 -28.84 31.82
CA ASN A 49 -24.82 -30.30 31.75
C ASN A 49 -23.89 -31.06 32.71
N ASP A 50 -22.89 -30.41 33.29
CA ASP A 50 -21.98 -31.03 34.28
C ASP A 50 -22.18 -30.49 35.71
N CYS A 51 -23.00 -29.46 35.85
CA CYS A 51 -23.50 -28.85 37.09
C CYS A 51 -22.40 -28.21 37.94
N ASP A 52 -21.45 -27.52 37.27
CA ASP A 52 -20.33 -26.82 37.89
C ASP A 52 -20.57 -25.30 38.13
N ASP A 53 -21.78 -24.82 37.84
CA ASP A 53 -22.23 -23.42 37.86
C ASP A 53 -21.65 -22.54 36.73
N GLN A 54 -20.99 -23.14 35.74
CA GLN A 54 -20.69 -22.52 34.45
C GLN A 54 -21.59 -23.10 33.36
N ILE A 55 -21.64 -22.46 32.20
CA ILE A 55 -22.52 -22.86 31.10
C ILE A 55 -21.68 -22.91 29.82
N ASP A 56 -21.73 -24.05 29.15
CA ASP A 56 -21.10 -24.35 27.87
C ASP A 56 -19.54 -24.28 27.88
N GLU A 57 -18.86 -24.36 29.04
CA GLU A 57 -17.40 -24.16 29.12
C GLU A 57 -16.58 -25.32 28.56
N ASP A 58 -17.10 -26.54 28.61
CA ASP A 58 -16.49 -27.73 28.00
C ASP A 58 -16.82 -27.86 26.50
N ALA A 59 -17.66 -26.96 25.95
CA ALA A 59 -17.99 -26.92 24.52
C ALA A 59 -16.81 -26.38 23.69
N LEU A 60 -15.85 -27.26 23.39
CA LEU A 60 -14.64 -26.91 22.66
C LEU A 60 -14.91 -26.37 21.25
N PRO A 61 -14.14 -25.36 20.77
CA PRO A 61 -14.27 -24.84 19.43
C PRO A 61 -14.05 -25.92 18.36
N GLN A 62 -14.91 -25.93 17.34
CA GLN A 62 -14.78 -26.87 16.21
C GLN A 62 -14.24 -26.13 14.98
N GLY A 63 -13.44 -26.82 14.16
CA GLY A 63 -12.94 -26.27 12.90
C GLY A 63 -14.07 -26.13 11.88
N VAL A 64 -14.13 -24.99 11.20
CA VAL A 64 -15.03 -24.73 10.08
C VAL A 64 -14.23 -24.12 8.93
N VAL A 65 -14.71 -24.30 7.69
CA VAL A 65 -14.16 -23.62 6.52
C VAL A 65 -15.26 -22.73 5.96
N CYS A 66 -14.95 -21.45 5.74
CA CYS A 66 -15.86 -20.50 5.11
C CYS A 66 -15.24 -19.93 3.83
N GLY A 67 -16.08 -19.41 2.94
CA GLY A 67 -15.68 -19.00 1.59
C GLY A 67 -15.60 -20.17 0.61
N GLN A 68 -15.47 -19.85 -0.68
CA GLN A 68 -15.31 -20.81 -1.77
C GLN A 68 -14.02 -20.50 -2.54
N GLY A 69 -13.55 -21.45 -3.35
CA GLY A 69 -12.35 -21.27 -4.18
C GLY A 69 -11.13 -20.78 -3.41
N ILE A 70 -10.46 -19.75 -3.93
CA ILE A 70 -9.28 -19.14 -3.29
C ILE A 70 -9.63 -18.34 -2.02
N CYS A 71 -10.91 -18.05 -1.84
CA CYS A 71 -11.45 -17.29 -0.72
C CYS A 71 -11.77 -18.19 0.47
N ALA A 72 -11.56 -19.51 0.34
CA ALA A 72 -11.66 -20.44 1.45
C ALA A 72 -10.68 -20.06 2.58
N ARG A 73 -11.20 -19.97 3.80
CA ARG A 73 -10.44 -19.70 5.03
C ARG A 73 -10.83 -20.70 6.10
N ASP A 74 -9.83 -21.19 6.82
CA ASP A 74 -10.04 -21.96 8.04
C ASP A 74 -10.47 -21.01 9.16
N GLY A 75 -11.55 -21.37 9.84
CA GLY A 75 -12.07 -20.66 11.00
C GLY A 75 -12.48 -21.62 12.11
N ARG A 76 -13.12 -21.06 13.13
CA ARG A 76 -13.63 -21.82 14.26
C ARG A 76 -15.06 -21.43 14.55
N ARG A 77 -15.86 -22.41 14.98
CA ARG A 77 -17.15 -22.14 15.60
C ARG A 77 -17.01 -22.19 17.11
N LEU A 78 -17.49 -21.15 17.77
CA LEU A 78 -17.43 -20.93 19.21
C LEU A 78 -18.83 -21.14 19.79
N CYS A 79 -18.92 -21.69 21.00
CA CYS A 79 -20.19 -21.69 21.71
C CYS A 79 -20.39 -20.34 22.40
N GLN A 80 -21.51 -19.66 22.13
CA GLN A 80 -21.89 -18.43 22.81
C GLN A 80 -23.39 -18.43 23.11
N GLY A 81 -23.75 -18.60 24.39
CA GLY A 81 -25.13 -18.59 24.86
C GLY A 81 -25.98 -19.74 24.29
N GLY A 82 -25.47 -20.97 24.35
CA GLY A 82 -26.14 -22.17 23.85
C GLY A 82 -26.25 -22.29 22.33
N HIS A 83 -25.52 -21.46 21.58
CA HIS A 83 -25.53 -21.47 20.12
C HIS A 83 -24.10 -21.44 19.57
N TRP A 84 -23.89 -22.20 18.51
CA TRP A 84 -22.64 -22.15 17.76
C TRP A 84 -22.60 -20.93 16.86
N ILE A 85 -21.56 -20.12 17.01
CA ILE A 85 -21.28 -18.95 16.19
C ILE A 85 -19.98 -19.18 15.44
N ASP A 86 -20.04 -19.10 14.12
CA ASP A 86 -18.86 -19.22 13.26
C ASP A 86 -18.09 -17.89 13.28
N ASP A 87 -16.86 -17.91 13.79
CA ASP A 87 -15.90 -16.81 13.74
C ASP A 87 -14.97 -16.99 12.53
N CYS A 88 -15.58 -17.22 11.37
CA CYS A 88 -14.88 -17.42 10.11
C CYS A 88 -15.29 -16.32 9.14
N GLN A 89 -14.30 -15.55 8.67
CA GLN A 89 -14.50 -14.57 7.59
C GLN A 89 -13.90 -15.11 6.29
N PRO A 90 -14.68 -15.17 5.19
CA PRO A 90 -14.15 -15.49 3.88
C PRO A 90 -12.97 -14.59 3.50
N GLY A 91 -12.08 -15.11 2.66
CA GLY A 91 -11.00 -14.35 2.05
C GLY A 91 -11.53 -13.19 1.22
N GLN A 92 -10.72 -12.15 1.08
CA GLN A 92 -11.02 -11.05 0.16
C GLN A 92 -10.82 -11.51 -1.29
N PRO A 93 -11.65 -11.00 -2.24
CA PRO A 93 -11.47 -11.25 -3.66
C PRO A 93 -10.15 -10.68 -4.16
N ILE A 94 -9.58 -11.33 -5.18
CA ILE A 94 -8.45 -10.76 -5.93
C ILE A 94 -9.01 -9.73 -6.91
N PRO A 95 -8.53 -8.47 -6.91
CA PRO A 95 -8.97 -7.49 -7.89
C PRO A 95 -8.52 -7.87 -9.30
N GLY A 96 -9.45 -7.92 -10.24
CA GLY A 96 -9.19 -8.19 -11.66
C GLY A 96 -10.18 -9.19 -12.25
N PRO A 97 -10.12 -9.42 -13.57
CA PRO A 97 -10.87 -10.49 -14.22
C PRO A 97 -10.32 -11.87 -13.82
N ASP A 98 -11.15 -12.91 -13.96
CA ASP A 98 -10.69 -14.27 -13.72
C ASP A 98 -9.55 -14.69 -14.65
N ILE A 99 -8.68 -15.53 -14.10
CA ILE A 99 -7.66 -16.25 -14.84
C ILE A 99 -8.20 -17.66 -15.06
N CYS A 100 -8.10 -18.20 -16.27
CA CYS A 100 -8.61 -19.53 -16.60
C CYS A 100 -7.81 -20.65 -15.89
N ASP A 101 -8.13 -20.94 -14.63
CA ASP A 101 -7.45 -21.93 -13.80
C ASP A 101 -8.40 -22.81 -12.98
N SER A 102 -9.70 -22.74 -13.28
CA SER A 102 -10.78 -23.42 -12.53
C SER A 102 -10.89 -22.97 -11.08
N ARG A 103 -10.59 -21.70 -10.80
CA ARG A 103 -10.76 -21.11 -9.47
C ARG A 103 -11.49 -19.78 -9.57
N ASP A 104 -12.54 -19.69 -8.75
CA ASP A 104 -13.27 -18.47 -8.43
C ASP A 104 -12.32 -17.45 -7.76
N SER A 105 -11.95 -16.39 -8.49
CA SER A 105 -10.99 -15.39 -8.00
C SER A 105 -11.62 -14.18 -7.31
N ASP A 106 -12.88 -13.90 -7.61
CA ASP A 106 -13.64 -12.77 -7.09
C ASP A 106 -14.67 -13.16 -6.01
N CYS A 107 -14.71 -14.46 -5.68
CA CYS A 107 -15.52 -15.08 -4.64
C CYS A 107 -17.04 -14.98 -4.89
N ASP A 108 -17.51 -14.86 -6.13
CA ASP A 108 -18.93 -14.67 -6.44
C ASP A 108 -19.74 -16.00 -6.52
N GLY A 109 -19.02 -17.13 -6.61
CA GLY A 109 -19.56 -18.49 -6.63
C GLY A 109 -19.66 -19.13 -8.01
N GLU A 110 -19.35 -18.40 -9.09
CA GLU A 110 -19.08 -18.96 -10.41
C GLU A 110 -17.55 -19.18 -10.57
N VAL A 111 -17.13 -19.84 -11.65
CA VAL A 111 -15.72 -20.13 -11.90
C VAL A 111 -15.35 -19.73 -13.33
N ASP A 112 -14.30 -18.93 -13.47
CA ASP A 112 -13.74 -18.46 -14.74
C ASP A 112 -14.75 -17.63 -15.59
N GLU A 113 -15.77 -17.03 -14.99
CA GLU A 113 -16.86 -16.31 -15.66
C GLU A 113 -16.43 -14.95 -16.21
N ASP A 114 -15.47 -14.29 -15.56
CA ASP A 114 -14.94 -12.99 -15.97
C ASP A 114 -13.64 -13.11 -16.79
N PHE A 115 -13.34 -14.31 -17.30
CA PHE A 115 -12.18 -14.54 -18.15
C PHE A 115 -12.22 -13.65 -19.41
N LEU A 116 -11.21 -12.79 -19.55
CA LEU A 116 -11.07 -11.91 -20.71
C LEU A 116 -10.50 -12.67 -21.93
N PRO A 117 -11.25 -12.81 -23.03
CA PRO A 117 -10.77 -13.46 -24.23
C PRO A 117 -9.74 -12.59 -24.96
N ASN A 118 -8.68 -13.22 -25.47
CA ASN A 118 -7.69 -12.60 -26.35
C ASN A 118 -8.02 -12.93 -27.79
N ASN A 119 -7.93 -11.93 -28.68
CA ASN A 119 -8.00 -12.18 -30.12
C ASN A 119 -6.73 -12.91 -30.58
N THR A 120 -6.90 -13.92 -31.41
CA THR A 120 -5.83 -14.76 -31.94
C THR A 120 -5.84 -14.72 -33.46
N VAL A 121 -4.67 -14.92 -34.06
CA VAL A 121 -4.48 -14.99 -35.51
C VAL A 121 -3.67 -16.23 -35.81
N CYS A 122 -4.08 -17.02 -36.79
CA CYS A 122 -3.44 -18.27 -37.18
C CYS A 122 -3.54 -18.47 -38.69
N GLY A 123 -2.71 -19.35 -39.24
CA GLY A 123 -2.53 -19.47 -40.69
C GLY A 123 -1.58 -18.40 -41.23
N GLU A 124 -0.99 -18.67 -42.39
CA GLU A 124 -0.08 -17.77 -43.09
C GLU A 124 -0.66 -17.37 -44.44
N GLY A 125 -0.19 -16.23 -44.98
CA GLY A 125 -0.63 -15.72 -46.28
C GLY A 125 -2.14 -15.60 -46.41
N ILE A 126 -2.69 -16.12 -47.51
CA ILE A 126 -4.12 -16.08 -47.81
C ILE A 126 -4.96 -16.98 -46.88
N CYS A 127 -4.32 -17.88 -46.13
CA CYS A 127 -4.96 -18.79 -45.18
C CYS A 127 -5.06 -18.20 -43.77
N GLN A 128 -4.64 -16.94 -43.57
CA GLN A 128 -4.76 -16.24 -42.31
C GLN A 128 -6.23 -16.15 -41.86
N ALA A 129 -6.48 -16.59 -40.64
CA ALA A 129 -7.78 -16.61 -39.98
C ALA A 129 -7.69 -15.94 -38.61
N PHE A 130 -8.83 -15.43 -38.14
CA PHE A 130 -8.97 -14.80 -36.84
C PHE A 130 -9.77 -15.71 -35.91
N GLY A 131 -9.33 -15.82 -34.67
CA GLY A 131 -10.00 -16.52 -33.60
C GLY A 131 -10.01 -15.71 -32.30
N GLN A 132 -10.54 -16.34 -31.27
CA GLN A 132 -10.48 -15.85 -29.89
C GLN A 132 -10.23 -17.00 -28.94
N THR A 133 -9.51 -16.73 -27.86
CA THR A 133 -9.42 -17.65 -26.73
C THR A 133 -10.70 -17.63 -25.92
N ARG A 134 -11.06 -18.78 -25.33
CA ARG A 134 -12.10 -18.90 -24.30
C ARG A 134 -11.62 -19.83 -23.20
N CYS A 135 -12.15 -19.68 -21.99
CA CYS A 135 -11.94 -20.67 -20.94
C CYS A 135 -12.96 -21.79 -21.04
N ASP A 136 -12.51 -23.04 -20.97
CA ASP A 136 -13.34 -24.23 -20.84
C ASP A 136 -12.71 -25.16 -19.79
N ASN A 137 -13.34 -25.24 -18.61
CA ASN A 137 -12.88 -26.07 -17.48
C ASN A 137 -11.38 -25.85 -17.11
N GLY A 138 -10.96 -24.59 -16.94
CA GLY A 138 -9.57 -24.23 -16.61
C GLY A 138 -8.55 -24.46 -17.73
N GLN A 139 -9.02 -24.66 -18.96
CA GLN A 139 -8.18 -24.73 -20.14
C GLN A 139 -8.53 -23.60 -21.11
N ILE A 140 -7.51 -22.86 -21.53
CA ILE A 140 -7.65 -21.87 -22.59
C ILE A 140 -7.77 -22.62 -23.92
N ILE A 141 -8.94 -22.52 -24.54
CA ILE A 141 -9.22 -23.06 -25.86
C ILE A 141 -9.18 -21.93 -26.89
N ASP A 142 -8.29 -22.05 -27.86
CA ASP A 142 -8.25 -21.16 -29.01
C ASP A 142 -9.22 -21.64 -30.10
N SER A 143 -10.07 -20.74 -30.57
CA SER A 143 -10.99 -21.02 -31.68
C SER A 143 -10.37 -20.79 -33.05
N CYS A 144 -9.14 -20.27 -33.12
CA CYS A 144 -8.47 -20.03 -34.38
C CYS A 144 -8.16 -21.35 -35.10
N GLN A 145 -8.74 -21.51 -36.28
CA GLN A 145 -8.42 -22.58 -37.22
C GLN A 145 -7.94 -21.94 -38.53
N PRO A 146 -6.77 -22.33 -39.07
CA PRO A 146 -6.31 -21.83 -40.36
C PRO A 146 -7.36 -22.04 -41.46
N GLY A 147 -7.33 -21.16 -42.47
CA GLY A 147 -8.18 -21.28 -43.65
C GLY A 147 -8.10 -22.65 -44.32
N GLN A 148 -9.20 -23.13 -44.92
CA GLN A 148 -9.19 -24.39 -45.64
C GLN A 148 -8.63 -24.22 -47.06
N PRO A 149 -7.87 -25.20 -47.60
CA PRO A 149 -7.31 -25.15 -48.94
C PRO A 149 -8.39 -24.96 -50.00
N GLN A 150 -8.21 -23.94 -50.84
CA GLN A 150 -8.99 -23.79 -52.07
C GLN A 150 -8.37 -24.66 -53.16
N GLY A 151 -8.43 -25.99 -52.97
CA GLY A 151 -7.87 -27.05 -53.82
C GLY A 151 -7.18 -26.62 -55.13
N GLY A 152 -5.86 -26.56 -55.11
CA GLY A 152 -4.99 -26.26 -56.24
C GLY A 152 -3.53 -26.36 -55.79
N ILE A 153 -2.64 -26.65 -56.74
CA ILE A 153 -1.17 -26.52 -56.60
C ILE A 153 -0.81 -25.09 -56.22
N ASP A 154 0.27 -24.90 -55.46
CA ASP A 154 0.74 -23.59 -55.06
C ASP A 154 1.18 -22.76 -56.28
N ASP A 155 0.51 -21.61 -56.51
CA ASP A 155 0.85 -20.70 -57.60
C ASP A 155 1.98 -19.76 -57.10
N CYS A 156 3.17 -19.92 -57.67
CA CYS A 156 4.37 -19.22 -57.22
C CYS A 156 4.23 -17.70 -57.43
N GLY A 157 4.14 -16.95 -56.33
CA GLY A 157 4.02 -15.49 -56.34
C GLY A 157 2.98 -14.89 -55.38
N ASP A 158 2.05 -15.70 -54.85
CA ASP A 158 0.94 -15.21 -53.99
C ASP A 158 0.95 -15.80 -52.55
N GLY A 159 2.01 -16.50 -52.14
CA GLY A 159 2.16 -17.12 -50.82
C GLY A 159 1.50 -18.51 -50.71
N ASP A 160 1.48 -19.12 -49.50
CA ASP A 160 0.91 -20.45 -49.22
C ASP A 160 -0.58 -20.53 -49.61
N THR A 161 -0.87 -20.97 -50.84
CA THR A 161 -2.24 -21.00 -51.38
C THR A 161 -2.99 -22.31 -51.13
N ASP A 162 -2.29 -23.35 -50.67
CA ASP A 162 -2.85 -24.66 -50.33
C ASP A 162 -2.84 -24.98 -48.81
N CYS A 163 -2.46 -24.00 -48.01
CA CYS A 163 -2.56 -23.96 -46.55
C CYS A 163 -1.86 -25.15 -45.86
N ASP A 164 -0.74 -25.64 -46.40
CA ASP A 164 0.01 -26.76 -45.82
C ASP A 164 1.18 -26.32 -44.91
N GLY A 165 1.42 -25.00 -44.84
CA GLY A 165 2.44 -24.37 -44.00
C GLY A 165 3.80 -24.21 -44.70
N ALA A 166 3.84 -24.42 -46.00
CA ALA A 166 4.99 -24.23 -46.86
C ALA A 166 4.65 -23.12 -47.89
N VAL A 167 5.64 -22.34 -48.35
CA VAL A 167 5.45 -21.26 -49.33
C VAL A 167 6.23 -21.57 -50.61
N ASP A 168 5.54 -21.59 -51.74
CA ASP A 168 6.03 -21.80 -53.11
C ASP A 168 6.55 -23.23 -53.41
N GLU A 169 5.96 -24.27 -52.82
CA GLU A 169 6.29 -25.67 -53.09
C GLU A 169 5.39 -26.26 -54.19
N ASP A 170 5.97 -27.07 -55.07
CA ASP A 170 5.32 -27.62 -56.28
C ASP A 170 5.22 -26.68 -57.50
N CYS A 171 6.06 -25.64 -57.56
CA CYS A 171 6.26 -24.82 -58.77
C CYS A 171 6.56 -25.65 -60.04
N PRO A 172 5.89 -25.38 -61.18
CA PRO A 172 6.27 -25.93 -62.47
C PRO A 172 7.73 -25.56 -62.83
N PRO A 173 8.44 -26.38 -63.62
CA PRO A 173 9.81 -26.06 -64.02
C PRO A 173 9.88 -24.74 -64.79
N ALA A 174 10.74 -23.82 -64.34
CA ALA A 174 10.92 -22.47 -64.87
C ALA A 174 11.11 -22.41 -66.41
N GLY A 175 10.44 -21.45 -67.06
CA GLY A 175 10.61 -21.09 -68.47
C GLY A 175 9.36 -20.60 -69.20
N CYS A 176 9.51 -20.20 -70.46
CA CYS A 176 8.40 -19.78 -71.32
C CYS A 176 7.62 -20.96 -71.89
N ASN A 177 6.30 -20.93 -71.72
CA ASN A 177 5.42 -21.93 -72.32
C ASN A 177 4.18 -21.28 -72.94
N LEU A 178 3.81 -21.70 -74.15
CA LEU A 178 2.57 -21.29 -74.80
C LEU A 178 1.37 -22.00 -74.13
N ASP A 179 0.46 -21.23 -73.53
CA ASP A 179 -0.84 -21.76 -73.14
C ASP A 179 -1.67 -22.07 -74.39
N ARG A 180 -1.83 -23.36 -74.69
CA ARG A 180 -2.59 -23.81 -75.88
C ARG A 180 -4.10 -23.57 -75.79
N ARG A 181 -4.64 -23.17 -74.64
CA ARG A 181 -6.06 -22.80 -74.48
C ARG A 181 -6.29 -21.33 -74.77
N THR A 182 -5.43 -20.43 -74.27
CA THR A 182 -5.61 -18.98 -74.40
C THR A 182 -4.77 -18.36 -75.52
N GLY A 183 -3.74 -19.07 -76.00
CA GLY A 183 -2.80 -18.58 -77.01
C GLY A 183 -1.82 -17.51 -76.49
N ARG A 184 -1.68 -17.38 -75.17
CA ARG A 184 -0.76 -16.43 -74.51
C ARG A 184 0.47 -17.15 -73.96
N CYS A 185 1.58 -16.42 -73.84
CA CYS A 185 2.76 -16.90 -73.14
C CYS A 185 2.48 -16.96 -71.64
N ILE A 186 2.83 -18.08 -71.01
CA ILE A 186 2.99 -18.20 -69.57
C ILE A 186 4.44 -17.85 -69.30
N ASP A 187 4.64 -16.73 -68.61
CA ASP A 187 5.96 -16.22 -68.25
C ASP A 187 6.31 -16.68 -66.84
N THR A 188 7.32 -17.56 -66.76
CA THR A 188 7.96 -17.97 -65.50
C THR A 188 9.47 -17.78 -65.60
N CYS A 189 9.89 -16.76 -66.38
CA CYS A 189 11.28 -16.43 -66.55
C CYS A 189 11.89 -15.84 -65.27
N PRO A 190 13.20 -16.03 -65.04
CA PRO A 190 13.92 -15.35 -63.96
C PRO A 190 13.87 -13.83 -64.13
N ASP A 191 13.95 -13.09 -63.02
CA ASP A 191 13.95 -11.63 -63.00
C ASP A 191 14.92 -11.00 -64.01
N GLY A 192 14.42 -10.03 -64.78
CA GLY A 192 15.17 -9.34 -65.85
C GLY A 192 15.08 -9.99 -67.23
N GLN A 193 14.26 -11.04 -67.37
CA GLN A 193 13.93 -11.65 -68.65
C GLN A 193 12.42 -11.75 -68.82
N SER A 194 11.94 -11.55 -70.05
CA SER A 194 10.55 -11.78 -70.43
C SER A 194 10.43 -12.82 -71.52
N CYS A 195 9.24 -13.40 -71.70
CA CYS A 195 9.03 -14.32 -72.81
C CYS A 195 9.19 -13.65 -74.17
N ASP A 196 9.96 -14.29 -75.04
CA ASP A 196 9.96 -13.93 -76.45
C ASP A 196 8.55 -14.05 -77.05
N ALA A 197 8.32 -13.35 -78.15
CA ALA A 197 7.00 -13.26 -78.77
C ALA A 197 6.43 -14.63 -79.21
N ASP A 198 7.30 -15.64 -79.34
CA ASP A 198 6.94 -17.00 -79.72
C ASP A 198 6.79 -17.95 -78.50
N CYS A 199 6.81 -17.41 -77.28
CA CYS A 199 6.65 -18.13 -76.00
C CYS A 199 7.59 -19.34 -75.86
N SER A 200 8.80 -19.24 -76.42
CA SER A 200 9.74 -20.33 -76.62
C SER A 200 10.99 -20.21 -75.76
N ALA A 201 11.34 -18.99 -75.34
CA ALA A 201 12.51 -18.73 -74.51
C ALA A 201 12.36 -17.42 -73.73
N CYS A 202 13.09 -17.32 -72.62
CA CYS A 202 13.30 -16.08 -71.89
C CYS A 202 14.34 -15.24 -72.62
N VAL A 203 14.09 -13.94 -72.78
CA VAL A 203 14.99 -12.96 -73.40
C VAL A 203 15.16 -11.74 -72.51
N ASP A 204 16.36 -11.16 -72.52
CA ASP A 204 16.67 -9.98 -71.69
C ASP A 204 15.88 -8.74 -72.18
N ASP A 205 15.25 -8.02 -71.27
CA ASP A 205 14.49 -6.80 -71.58
C ASP A 205 15.42 -5.65 -71.96
N VAL A 206 15.43 -5.22 -73.24
CA VAL A 206 16.18 -4.02 -73.67
C VAL A 206 15.26 -3.03 -74.43
N PRO A 207 14.72 -1.99 -73.76
CA PRO A 207 14.07 -0.84 -74.41
C PRO A 207 15.04 0.35 -74.66
N PRO A 208 14.71 1.30 -75.57
CA PRO A 208 15.50 2.50 -75.85
C PRO A 208 15.49 3.50 -74.67
N SER A 209 16.59 4.28 -74.53
CA SER A 209 16.87 5.15 -73.37
C SER A 209 15.67 5.98 -72.86
N PRO A 210 15.29 5.86 -71.56
CA PRO A 210 14.07 6.48 -71.01
C PRO A 210 14.14 7.99 -70.75
N CYS A 211 15.33 8.58 -70.65
CA CYS A 211 15.47 10.00 -70.35
C CYS A 211 15.82 10.80 -71.64
N ASN A 212 15.01 11.79 -72.02
CA ASN A 212 15.22 12.65 -73.20
C ASN A 212 14.82 14.12 -72.95
N LEU A 213 15.42 15.05 -73.70
CA LEU A 213 15.03 16.46 -73.72
C LEU A 213 13.69 16.64 -74.45
N ASP A 214 12.72 17.26 -73.78
CA ASP A 214 11.47 17.65 -74.40
C ASP A 214 11.62 18.91 -75.27
N ALA A 215 10.55 19.27 -76.00
CA ALA A 215 10.56 20.43 -76.88
C ALA A 215 10.62 21.79 -76.15
N ALA A 216 10.44 21.80 -74.82
CA ALA A 216 10.53 22.97 -73.96
C ALA A 216 11.92 23.13 -73.31
N GLY A 217 12.80 22.12 -73.44
CA GLY A 217 14.13 22.09 -72.86
C GLY A 217 14.17 21.55 -71.43
N ALA A 218 13.13 20.86 -70.98
CA ALA A 218 13.09 20.13 -69.72
C ALA A 218 13.39 18.64 -69.98
N CYS A 219 13.97 17.94 -69.00
CA CYS A 219 14.09 16.48 -69.08
C CYS A 219 12.70 15.86 -68.88
N ASP A 220 12.29 14.98 -69.81
CA ASP A 220 11.11 14.13 -69.65
C ASP A 220 11.55 12.87 -68.88
N ASP A 221 11.09 12.74 -67.64
CA ASP A 221 11.46 11.65 -66.75
C ASP A 221 10.50 10.46 -66.95
N GLN A 222 10.91 9.55 -67.82
CA GLN A 222 10.29 8.23 -67.97
C GLN A 222 11.20 7.14 -67.39
N CYS A 223 12.11 7.52 -66.50
CA CYS A 223 13.10 6.65 -65.94
C CYS A 223 12.37 5.72 -64.92
N PRO A 224 12.74 4.43 -64.80
CA PRO A 224 12.01 3.46 -63.96
C PRO A 224 11.98 3.87 -62.48
N ASP A 225 11.00 3.35 -61.72
CA ASP A 225 10.87 3.62 -60.29
C ASP A 225 12.20 3.37 -59.55
N GLY A 226 12.79 4.42 -58.98
CA GLY A 226 14.12 4.34 -58.33
C GLY A 226 15.21 5.19 -58.98
N GLN A 227 14.96 5.72 -60.18
CA GLN A 227 15.91 6.55 -60.92
C GLN A 227 15.31 7.91 -61.26
N VAL A 228 16.18 8.90 -61.50
CA VAL A 228 15.79 10.21 -62.05
C VAL A 228 16.68 10.57 -63.23
N CYS A 229 16.22 11.47 -64.09
CA CYS A 229 17.07 12.04 -65.14
C CYS A 229 18.29 12.76 -64.54
N ASP A 230 19.50 12.48 -65.03
CA ASP A 230 20.65 13.35 -64.74
C ASP A 230 20.38 14.79 -65.24
N VAL A 231 21.03 15.78 -64.64
CA VAL A 231 20.86 17.22 -64.94
C VAL A 231 21.11 17.61 -66.41
N ASN A 232 21.74 16.75 -67.20
CA ASN A 232 22.00 16.90 -68.64
C ASN A 232 21.05 16.07 -69.53
N CYS A 233 20.07 15.39 -68.94
CA CYS A 233 19.14 14.45 -69.58
C CYS A 233 19.85 13.37 -70.43
N ALA A 234 21.07 12.96 -70.06
CA ALA A 234 21.86 12.01 -70.85
C ALA A 234 21.61 10.55 -70.47
N GLY A 235 20.97 10.32 -69.32
CA GLY A 235 20.53 9.01 -68.88
C GLY A 235 19.86 9.04 -67.51
N CYS A 236 19.34 7.88 -67.12
CA CYS A 236 18.82 7.66 -65.77
C CYS A 236 20.02 7.55 -64.82
N VAL A 237 19.96 8.21 -63.68
CA VAL A 237 20.89 7.98 -62.57
C VAL A 237 20.12 7.35 -61.43
N ASP A 238 20.71 6.30 -60.84
CA ASP A 238 20.20 5.71 -59.60
C ASP A 238 20.29 6.76 -58.50
N LEU A 239 19.18 7.02 -57.81
CA LEU A 239 19.19 7.83 -56.59
C LEU A 239 19.90 7.11 -55.42
N GLY A 240 20.40 5.90 -55.63
CA GLY A 240 20.80 5.02 -54.53
C GLY A 240 19.56 4.56 -53.75
N PRO A 241 19.76 3.84 -52.64
CA PRO A 241 18.65 3.31 -51.83
C PRO A 241 17.84 4.40 -51.10
N ASP A 242 18.37 5.63 -50.99
CA ASP A 242 17.77 6.74 -50.26
C ASP A 242 17.28 7.83 -51.22
N LYS A 243 15.96 8.00 -51.36
CA LYS A 243 15.34 8.99 -52.26
C LYS A 243 15.10 10.36 -51.61
N CYS A 244 15.83 10.67 -50.55
CA CYS A 244 15.84 11.97 -49.91
C CYS A 244 16.72 12.97 -50.66
N HIS A 245 16.18 14.13 -50.98
CA HIS A 245 16.95 15.18 -51.65
C HIS A 245 16.48 16.59 -51.28
N GLU A 246 17.42 17.52 -51.17
CA GLU A 246 17.15 18.94 -50.95
C GLU A 246 16.59 19.57 -52.23
N GLN A 247 15.43 20.22 -52.15
CA GLN A 247 14.81 20.94 -53.25
C GLN A 247 15.31 22.39 -53.33
N ASP A 248 15.09 23.05 -54.47
CA ASP A 248 15.50 24.45 -54.71
C ASP A 248 14.89 25.47 -53.72
N ASP A 249 13.83 25.10 -52.99
CA ASP A 249 13.18 25.93 -51.97
C ASP A 249 13.67 25.66 -50.53
N GLY A 250 14.65 24.77 -50.37
CA GLY A 250 15.21 24.37 -49.08
C GLY A 250 14.35 23.38 -48.30
N SER A 251 13.32 22.79 -48.91
CA SER A 251 12.55 21.67 -48.33
C SER A 251 13.12 20.32 -48.76
N CYS A 252 12.99 19.30 -47.91
CA CYS A 252 13.32 17.93 -48.31
C CYS A 252 12.17 17.33 -49.14
N LEU A 253 12.50 16.71 -50.26
CA LEU A 253 11.56 15.86 -51.00
C LEU A 253 11.46 14.50 -50.30
N ASP A 254 10.32 14.23 -49.70
CA ASP A 254 10.07 12.99 -48.94
C ASP A 254 9.54 11.89 -49.87
N VAL A 255 10.44 11.07 -50.40
CA VAL A 255 10.12 9.89 -51.23
C VAL A 255 10.64 8.62 -50.58
N CYS A 256 10.47 8.49 -49.27
CA CYS A 256 10.92 7.32 -48.54
C CYS A 256 9.94 6.13 -48.70
N PRO A 257 10.45 4.88 -48.70
CA PRO A 257 9.61 3.67 -48.61
C PRO A 257 8.67 3.71 -47.40
N ASP A 258 7.55 2.97 -47.47
CA ASP A 258 6.56 2.94 -46.39
C ASP A 258 7.19 2.64 -45.02
N GLY A 259 6.96 3.52 -44.05
CA GLY A 259 7.51 3.43 -42.70
C GLY A 259 8.84 4.16 -42.49
N LEU A 260 9.31 4.92 -43.49
CA LEU A 260 10.45 5.82 -43.38
C LEU A 260 10.02 7.27 -43.72
N VAL A 261 10.72 8.26 -43.16
CA VAL A 261 10.58 9.70 -43.45
C VAL A 261 11.95 10.30 -43.76
N CYS A 262 11.97 11.42 -44.46
CA CYS A 262 13.22 12.09 -44.80
C CYS A 262 13.88 12.79 -43.59
N ASP A 263 15.18 12.59 -43.37
CA ASP A 263 15.88 13.31 -42.30
C ASP A 263 15.89 14.84 -42.58
N PRO A 264 15.95 15.70 -41.55
CA PRO A 264 15.87 17.16 -41.73
C PRO A 264 17.01 17.81 -42.52
N ASN A 265 18.13 17.11 -42.73
CA ASN A 265 19.24 17.55 -43.58
C ASN A 265 19.15 16.98 -45.01
N CYS A 266 18.06 16.27 -45.34
CA CYS A 266 17.77 15.68 -46.64
C CYS A 266 18.86 14.73 -47.18
N GLN A 267 19.55 13.99 -46.30
CA GLN A 267 20.66 13.10 -46.63
C GLN A 267 20.28 11.61 -46.71
N GLY A 268 19.13 11.21 -46.16
CA GLY A 268 18.68 9.81 -46.16
C GLY A 268 17.28 9.60 -45.59
N CYS A 269 16.74 8.39 -45.79
CA CYS A 269 15.47 7.97 -45.21
C CYS A 269 15.69 7.34 -43.83
N ILE A 270 14.97 7.81 -42.83
CA ILE A 270 15.03 7.33 -41.43
C ILE A 270 13.67 6.76 -41.00
N PRO A 271 13.58 5.92 -39.95
CA PRO A 271 12.31 5.39 -39.46
C PRO A 271 11.24 6.46 -39.19
N ALA A 272 10.02 6.23 -39.69
CA ALA A 272 8.86 7.06 -39.41
C ALA A 272 8.53 6.99 -37.91
N GLY A 273 8.80 8.07 -37.18
CA GLY A 273 8.69 8.13 -35.72
C GLY A 273 9.82 8.92 -35.08
N ASN A 274 10.97 9.08 -35.75
CA ASN A 274 12.09 9.85 -35.23
C ASN A 274 11.88 11.36 -35.45
N ASP A 275 12.32 12.20 -34.52
CA ASP A 275 12.16 13.67 -34.56
C ASP A 275 13.53 14.36 -34.50
N CYS A 276 14.30 14.38 -35.60
CA CYS A 276 15.71 14.84 -35.61
C CYS A 276 15.93 16.36 -35.38
N ASN A 277 15.40 16.92 -34.30
CA ASN A 277 15.34 18.35 -34.01
C ASN A 277 16.13 18.75 -32.75
N GLY A 278 16.98 17.87 -32.19
CA GLY A 278 17.77 18.20 -31.01
C GLY A 278 18.53 17.02 -30.42
N PRO A 279 19.08 17.17 -29.21
CA PRO A 279 19.48 16.02 -28.40
C PRO A 279 18.23 15.28 -27.89
N ASP A 280 18.39 14.00 -27.54
CA ASP A 280 17.29 13.18 -27.06
C ASP A 280 16.60 13.73 -25.80
N ILE A 281 15.27 13.69 -25.86
CA ILE A 281 14.37 13.97 -24.75
C ILE A 281 13.54 12.72 -24.50
N CYS A 282 13.08 12.54 -23.26
CA CYS A 282 12.30 11.35 -22.91
C CYS A 282 10.87 11.42 -23.48
N ASP A 283 10.71 11.10 -24.75
CA ASP A 283 9.44 11.06 -25.48
C ASP A 283 9.25 9.77 -26.30
N GLY A 284 10.25 8.88 -26.29
CA GLY A 284 10.21 7.59 -26.98
C GLY A 284 10.48 7.69 -28.47
N LEU A 285 10.99 8.84 -28.92
CA LEU A 285 11.47 9.09 -30.27
C LEU A 285 12.98 9.30 -30.22
N ASP A 286 13.66 8.92 -31.29
CA ASP A 286 15.07 9.23 -31.51
C ASP A 286 15.12 10.67 -32.07
N ASN A 287 15.41 11.65 -31.21
CA ASN A 287 15.38 13.07 -31.54
C ASN A 287 16.69 13.59 -32.15
N ASP A 288 17.77 12.82 -32.04
CA ASP A 288 19.09 13.19 -32.56
C ASP A 288 19.56 12.33 -33.75
N CYS A 289 18.80 11.26 -34.03
CA CYS A 289 18.90 10.35 -35.15
C CYS A 289 20.19 9.53 -35.17
N ASP A 290 20.69 9.15 -33.98
CA ASP A 290 21.84 8.27 -33.81
C ASP A 290 21.51 6.77 -33.76
N GLN A 291 20.21 6.42 -33.82
CA GLN A 291 19.62 5.06 -33.76
C GLN A 291 19.54 4.45 -32.37
N GLU A 292 19.92 5.17 -31.33
CA GLU A 292 19.48 4.91 -29.97
C GLU A 292 18.20 5.74 -29.70
N VAL A 293 17.44 5.39 -28.66
CA VAL A 293 16.20 6.10 -28.30
C VAL A 293 16.31 6.45 -26.83
N ASP A 294 16.11 7.73 -26.51
CA ASP A 294 16.15 8.32 -25.19
C ASP A 294 17.52 8.14 -24.45
N GLU A 295 18.63 7.91 -25.15
CA GLU A 295 19.95 7.63 -24.53
C GLU A 295 20.59 8.88 -23.88
N ASP A 296 20.38 10.05 -24.48
CA ASP A 296 20.75 11.34 -23.91
C ASP A 296 19.65 11.94 -23.02
N ALA A 297 18.50 11.25 -22.87
CA ALA A 297 17.42 11.68 -22.00
C ALA A 297 17.86 11.71 -20.53
N VAL A 298 17.68 12.86 -19.89
CA VAL A 298 18.35 13.23 -18.64
C VAL A 298 18.12 12.23 -17.49
N ASN A 299 19.20 11.60 -17.04
CA ASN A 299 19.28 10.91 -15.75
C ASN A 299 19.60 11.90 -14.62
N GLU A 300 18.55 12.52 -14.06
CA GLU A 300 18.67 13.50 -12.98
C GLU A 300 18.55 12.86 -11.59
N GLY A 301 19.43 13.28 -10.67
CA GLY A 301 19.30 12.94 -9.26
C GLY A 301 18.12 13.70 -8.65
N ILE A 302 17.13 12.98 -8.14
CA ILE A 302 15.94 13.54 -7.49
C ILE A 302 15.98 13.25 -5.99
N VAL A 303 15.14 13.95 -5.23
CA VAL A 303 14.99 13.72 -3.79
C VAL A 303 13.50 13.69 -3.47
N CYS A 304 13.06 12.64 -2.78
CA CYS A 304 11.68 12.49 -2.34
C CYS A 304 11.59 12.33 -0.82
N GLY A 305 10.39 12.51 -0.28
CA GLY A 305 10.13 12.52 1.17
C GLY A 305 10.46 13.85 1.84
N GLN A 306 9.88 14.08 3.02
CA GLN A 306 10.10 15.24 3.86
C GLN A 306 10.85 14.85 5.14
N GLY A 307 11.42 15.82 5.83
CA GLY A 307 12.02 15.58 7.14
C GLY A 307 13.07 14.49 7.15
N ILE A 308 12.95 13.58 8.13
CA ILE A 308 13.82 12.41 8.25
C ILE A 308 13.54 11.33 7.19
N CYS A 309 12.39 11.39 6.53
CA CYS A 309 12.00 10.49 5.43
C CYS A 309 12.61 10.89 4.09
N ARG A 310 13.37 12.00 4.02
CA ARG A 310 14.06 12.41 2.81
C ARG A 310 15.00 11.32 2.31
N ARG A 311 14.89 10.94 1.03
CA ARG A 311 15.71 9.92 0.34
C ARG A 311 16.13 10.42 -1.03
N ASP A 312 17.38 10.14 -1.38
CA ASP A 312 17.87 10.35 -2.74
C ASP A 312 17.29 9.26 -3.65
N GLY A 313 16.89 9.66 -4.85
CA GLY A 313 16.40 8.79 -5.90
C GLY A 313 16.91 9.22 -7.27
N VAL A 314 16.43 8.56 -8.30
CA VAL A 314 16.80 8.88 -9.68
C VAL A 314 15.56 8.99 -10.54
N ARG A 315 15.54 9.95 -11.45
CA ARG A 315 14.59 9.99 -12.55
C ARG A 315 15.22 9.29 -13.75
N ARG A 316 14.51 8.33 -14.35
CA ARG A 316 14.94 7.61 -15.55
C ARG A 316 13.92 7.77 -16.66
N CYS A 317 14.38 7.69 -17.90
CA CYS A 317 13.48 7.46 -19.02
C CYS A 317 13.23 5.96 -19.18
N ILE A 318 11.97 5.55 -19.21
CA ILE A 318 11.55 4.17 -19.47
C ILE A 318 10.40 4.23 -20.47
N ASP A 319 10.60 3.65 -21.65
CA ASP A 319 9.61 3.59 -22.74
C ASP A 319 9.01 4.99 -23.05
N GLY A 320 9.85 6.00 -23.27
CA GLY A 320 9.42 7.38 -23.57
C GLY A 320 8.71 8.12 -22.43
N ASN A 321 8.81 7.63 -21.19
CA ASN A 321 8.20 8.27 -20.03
C ASN A 321 9.23 8.49 -18.91
N LEU A 322 9.24 9.70 -18.35
CA LEU A 322 10.05 10.00 -17.16
C LEU A 322 9.44 9.33 -15.93
N VAL A 323 10.18 8.37 -15.37
CA VAL A 323 9.81 7.61 -14.18
C VAL A 323 10.71 8.02 -13.01
N ASP A 324 10.09 8.49 -11.93
CA ASP A 324 10.77 8.81 -10.69
C ASP A 324 10.94 7.55 -9.83
N GLU A 325 12.13 6.97 -9.83
CA GLU A 325 12.51 5.90 -8.91
C GLU A 325 13.00 6.49 -7.59
N CYS A 326 12.05 6.90 -6.75
CA CYS A 326 12.33 7.35 -5.40
C CYS A 326 11.24 6.89 -4.43
N ILE A 327 11.64 6.14 -3.40
CA ILE A 327 10.73 5.69 -2.34
C ILE A 327 11.06 6.50 -1.08
N PRO A 328 10.14 7.33 -0.57
CA PRO A 328 10.33 8.04 0.69
C PRO A 328 10.65 7.08 1.83
N GLY A 329 11.44 7.55 2.80
CA GLY A 329 11.66 6.83 4.05
C GLY A 329 10.34 6.64 4.81
N GLN A 330 10.31 5.64 5.69
CA GLN A 330 9.16 5.44 6.58
C GLN A 330 9.24 6.40 7.76
N ALA A 331 8.09 6.97 8.12
CA ALA A 331 7.90 7.72 9.35
C ALA A 331 8.27 6.87 10.57
N LEU A 332 8.80 7.51 11.61
CA LEU A 332 8.95 6.86 12.91
C LEU A 332 7.55 6.71 13.54
N ARG A 333 7.30 5.61 14.25
CA ARG A 333 6.04 5.44 14.97
C ARG A 333 6.02 6.33 16.21
N GLY A 334 5.27 7.41 16.18
CA GLY A 334 4.98 8.26 17.35
C GLY A 334 4.68 9.71 16.96
N PRO A 335 4.15 10.52 17.88
CA PRO A 335 4.09 11.97 17.74
C PRO A 335 5.51 12.56 17.69
N ASP A 336 5.65 13.75 17.13
CA ASP A 336 6.94 14.44 17.01
C ASP A 336 7.61 14.68 18.37
N ASP A 337 8.92 14.38 18.41
CA ASP A 337 9.80 14.78 19.50
C ASP A 337 10.18 16.25 19.30
N CYS A 338 10.38 17.00 20.39
CA CYS A 338 10.79 18.40 20.31
C CYS A 338 12.30 18.53 20.02
N ASP A 339 12.71 18.28 18.78
CA ASP A 339 14.12 18.29 18.37
C ASP A 339 14.39 19.01 17.02
N ASN A 340 13.40 19.75 16.51
CA ASN A 340 13.35 20.37 15.18
C ASN A 340 13.45 19.34 14.03
N ARG A 341 12.90 18.14 14.22
CA ARG A 341 12.85 17.13 13.16
C ARG A 341 11.43 16.61 12.99
N ASP A 342 10.97 16.78 11.76
CA ASP A 342 9.79 16.15 11.18
C ASP A 342 9.97 14.62 11.18
N SER A 343 9.43 13.95 12.20
CA SER A 343 9.59 12.51 12.42
C SER A 343 8.45 11.68 11.83
N ASP A 344 7.30 12.31 11.61
CA ASP A 344 6.13 11.72 10.98
C ASP A 344 6.03 12.00 9.47
N CYS A 345 6.87 12.90 8.97
CA CYS A 345 7.11 13.22 7.57
C CYS A 345 5.94 13.95 6.89
N ASP A 346 5.22 14.80 7.64
CA ASP A 346 4.12 15.63 7.16
C ASP A 346 4.57 17.00 6.58
N GLY A 347 5.84 17.36 6.78
CA GLY A 347 6.45 18.61 6.32
C GLY A 347 6.42 19.77 7.33
N GLN A 348 5.92 19.55 8.52
CA GLN A 348 6.04 20.43 9.68
C GLN A 348 7.05 19.83 10.68
N THR A 349 7.50 20.64 11.64
CA THR A 349 8.45 20.16 12.65
C THR A 349 7.89 20.45 14.02
N ASP A 350 7.91 19.46 14.90
CA ASP A 350 7.52 19.52 16.30
C ASP A 350 6.01 19.85 16.53
N GLU A 351 5.16 19.69 15.52
CA GLU A 351 3.72 20.03 15.56
C GLU A 351 2.90 19.08 16.43
N ASP A 352 3.26 17.80 16.44
CA ASP A 352 2.60 16.78 17.26
C ASP A 352 3.20 16.61 18.67
N PHE A 353 4.06 17.55 19.10
CA PHE A 353 4.68 17.50 20.43
C PHE A 353 3.62 17.46 21.56
N GLY A 354 3.58 16.35 22.29
CA GLY A 354 2.64 16.13 23.39
C GLY A 354 2.93 17.00 24.63
N SER A 355 2.35 18.20 24.70
CA SER A 355 2.39 19.08 25.87
C SER A 355 1.95 18.37 27.16
N ARG A 356 2.73 18.50 28.23
CA ARG A 356 2.44 17.95 29.57
C ARG A 356 2.30 19.07 30.59
N GLY A 357 1.38 18.88 31.54
CA GLY A 357 1.24 19.78 32.68
C GLY A 357 2.42 19.63 33.65
N THR A 358 2.90 20.75 34.17
CA THR A 358 4.01 20.84 35.12
C THR A 358 3.54 21.52 36.40
N LEU A 359 4.18 21.20 37.53
CA LEU A 359 3.95 21.82 38.83
C LEU A 359 5.28 22.36 39.35
N CYS A 360 5.26 23.58 39.87
CA CYS A 360 6.43 24.26 40.41
C CYS A 360 6.01 25.18 41.56
N GLY A 361 6.99 25.56 42.40
CA GLY A 361 6.72 26.28 43.65
C GLY A 361 6.53 25.35 44.84
N VAL A 362 6.57 25.94 46.03
CA VAL A 362 6.45 25.26 47.32
C VAL A 362 5.33 25.92 48.11
N GLY A 363 4.63 25.16 48.95
CA GLY A 363 3.52 25.69 49.76
C GLY A 363 2.41 26.31 48.91
N GLU A 364 1.95 27.49 49.33
CA GLU A 364 0.92 28.29 48.64
C GLU A 364 1.43 28.90 47.32
N CYS A 365 2.74 28.92 47.06
CA CYS A 365 3.29 29.33 45.77
C CYS A 365 3.25 28.21 44.71
N SER A 366 2.72 27.04 45.04
CA SER A 366 2.52 25.98 44.06
C SER A 366 1.64 26.48 42.91
N SER A 367 2.20 26.41 41.70
CA SER A 367 1.59 26.86 40.46
C SER A 367 1.64 25.74 39.42
N MET A 368 0.74 25.82 38.45
CA MET A 368 0.69 24.89 37.31
C MET A 368 1.20 25.59 36.06
N GLY A 369 2.02 24.87 35.28
CA GLY A 369 2.47 25.27 33.95
C GLY A 369 2.20 24.18 32.91
N MET A 370 2.66 24.42 31.69
CA MET A 370 2.69 23.42 30.62
C MET A 370 4.02 23.46 29.88
N THR A 371 4.46 22.30 29.40
CA THR A 371 5.56 22.22 28.44
C THR A 371 5.08 22.54 27.02
N ALA A 372 5.86 23.33 26.30
CA ALA A 372 5.66 23.60 24.88
C ALA A 372 6.98 23.38 24.12
N CYS A 373 6.91 22.97 22.86
CA CYS A 373 8.08 22.95 22.00
C CYS A 373 8.26 24.31 21.33
N VAL A 374 9.43 24.93 21.48
CA VAL A 374 9.76 26.19 20.84
C VAL A 374 11.16 26.09 20.24
N ASN A 375 11.24 26.04 18.91
CA ASN A 375 12.48 25.86 18.16
C ASN A 375 13.27 24.61 18.59
N GLY A 376 12.60 23.45 18.72
CA GLY A 376 13.21 22.17 19.13
C GLY A 376 13.82 22.18 20.53
N GLN A 377 13.31 23.06 21.40
CA GLN A 377 13.59 23.01 22.83
C GLN A 377 12.30 23.03 23.62
N ILE A 378 12.19 22.09 24.57
CA ILE A 378 11.08 22.05 25.51
C ILE A 378 11.21 23.25 26.44
N GLN A 379 10.22 24.14 26.39
CA GLN A 379 10.04 25.24 27.32
C GLN A 379 8.95 24.91 28.31
N ASP A 380 9.23 25.09 29.60
CA ASP A 380 8.25 24.96 30.67
C ASP A 380 7.74 26.35 31.05
N SER A 381 6.43 26.57 30.93
CA SER A 381 5.81 27.83 31.33
C SER A 381 5.58 27.94 32.83
N CYS A 382 5.94 26.92 33.62
CA CYS A 382 5.70 26.93 35.06
C CYS A 382 6.57 27.98 35.74
N GLN A 383 5.89 28.98 36.30
CA GLN A 383 6.50 29.98 37.15
C GLN A 383 5.88 29.85 38.55
N PRO A 384 6.70 29.67 39.61
CA PRO A 384 6.20 29.67 40.98
C PRO A 384 5.40 30.94 41.30
N GLY A 385 4.39 30.81 42.15
CA GLY A 385 3.69 31.95 42.73
C GLY A 385 4.67 32.91 43.41
N ALA A 386 4.33 34.21 43.42
CA ALA A 386 5.13 35.18 44.13
C ALA A 386 5.02 34.91 45.65
N PRO A 387 6.14 34.86 46.39
CA PRO A 387 6.12 34.63 47.82
C PRO A 387 5.36 35.75 48.52
N GLY A 388 4.48 35.35 49.42
CA GLY A 388 3.76 36.22 50.33
C GLY A 388 4.62 36.63 51.52
N GLN A 389 3.96 37.17 52.55
CA GLN A 389 4.55 37.31 53.88
C GLN A 389 3.96 36.24 54.78
N GLU A 390 4.82 35.59 55.54
CA GLU A 390 4.43 34.60 56.53
C GLU A 390 3.43 35.12 57.54
N SER A 391 2.39 34.32 57.74
CA SER A 391 1.34 34.60 58.71
C SER A 391 1.88 34.49 60.13
N ARG A 392 1.44 35.41 61.00
CA ARG A 392 1.69 35.31 62.44
C ARG A 392 0.65 34.45 63.16
N GLU A 393 -0.32 33.90 62.43
CA GLU A 393 -1.50 33.22 62.98
C GLU A 393 -1.38 31.69 62.98
N CYS A 394 -0.24 31.15 62.54
CA CYS A 394 0.08 29.71 62.52
C CYS A 394 -1.03 28.87 61.89
N ASN A 395 -1.35 29.18 60.64
CA ASN A 395 -2.48 28.60 59.93
C ASN A 395 -2.11 27.28 59.21
N ASN A 396 -0.89 26.75 59.44
CA ASN A 396 -0.33 25.58 58.78
C ASN A 396 -0.12 25.75 57.25
N ASN A 397 0.03 26.98 56.77
CA ASN A 397 0.37 27.26 55.38
C ASN A 397 1.83 27.75 55.29
N ASP A 398 2.45 27.52 54.14
CA ASP A 398 3.78 28.03 53.78
C ASP A 398 3.55 29.12 52.73
N GLU A 399 3.59 30.38 53.17
CA GLU A 399 3.11 31.55 52.44
C GLU A 399 4.24 32.35 51.84
N ASP A 400 5.43 32.32 52.44
CA ASP A 400 6.67 32.83 51.84
C ASP A 400 7.42 31.77 51.01
N CYS A 401 6.95 30.53 51.01
CA CYS A 401 7.31 29.47 50.08
C CYS A 401 8.77 29.03 50.22
N ASP A 402 9.30 29.09 51.44
CA ASP A 402 10.66 28.69 51.78
C ASP A 402 10.77 27.17 52.09
N GLY A 403 9.64 26.47 52.10
CA GLY A 403 9.52 25.04 52.35
C GLY A 403 9.44 24.67 53.83
N THR A 404 9.37 25.66 54.70
CA THR A 404 8.93 25.51 56.09
C THR A 404 7.54 26.11 56.28
N VAL A 405 6.84 25.61 57.29
CA VAL A 405 5.48 26.07 57.62
C VAL A 405 5.58 26.73 58.98
N ASP A 406 5.00 27.92 59.12
CA ASP A 406 4.83 28.62 60.39
C ASP A 406 6.15 28.99 61.12
N GLU A 407 7.26 29.20 60.40
CA GLU A 407 8.60 29.55 60.96
C GLU A 407 8.71 30.99 61.48
N GLY A 408 7.84 31.89 61.00
CA GLY A 408 7.70 33.26 61.49
C GLY A 408 6.75 33.44 62.70
N CYS A 409 6.17 32.34 63.20
CA CYS A 409 5.09 32.40 64.18
C CYS A 409 5.50 33.02 65.52
N VAL A 410 4.72 34.02 65.95
CA VAL A 410 4.82 34.56 67.30
C VAL A 410 3.78 33.86 68.17
N ALA A 411 4.17 32.76 68.81
CA ALA A 411 3.34 32.02 69.78
C ALA A 411 3.13 32.84 71.08
N ASN A 412 2.54 34.02 70.97
CA ASN A 412 2.21 34.86 72.12
C ASN A 412 0.70 34.73 72.38
N ASN A 413 0.35 33.94 73.41
CA ASN A 413 -0.96 33.85 74.06
C ASN A 413 -2.00 32.85 73.49
N ILE A 414 -1.60 31.62 73.17
CA ILE A 414 -2.59 30.52 73.10
C ILE A 414 -2.74 29.92 74.51
N PRO A 415 -3.92 30.01 75.15
CA PRO A 415 -4.15 29.40 76.47
C PRO A 415 -4.15 27.87 76.37
N CYS A 416 -3.48 27.19 77.30
CA CYS A 416 -3.56 25.74 77.42
C CYS A 416 -5.03 25.30 77.64
N SER A 417 -5.43 24.19 77.02
CA SER A 417 -6.71 23.55 77.34
C SER A 417 -6.71 23.09 78.81
N ASP A 418 -7.89 22.96 79.43
CA ASP A 418 -8.02 22.51 80.84
C ASP A 418 -7.39 21.12 81.11
N ALA A 419 -7.03 20.38 80.05
CA ALA A 419 -6.35 19.09 80.11
C ALA A 419 -4.80 19.17 80.07
N GLY A 420 -4.21 20.37 79.96
CA GLY A 420 -2.75 20.56 79.95
C GLY A 420 -2.06 20.18 78.63
N GLU A 421 -2.82 19.97 77.56
CA GLU A 421 -2.32 19.67 76.22
C GLU A 421 -2.42 20.91 75.33
N CYS A 422 -1.33 21.21 74.61
CA CYS A 422 -1.33 22.19 73.54
C CYS A 422 -2.07 21.60 72.33
N ILE A 423 -3.03 22.34 71.78
CA ILE A 423 -3.96 21.89 70.72
C ILE A 423 -3.24 21.31 69.48
N ARG A 424 -1.95 21.65 69.26
CA ARG A 424 -1.14 21.16 68.14
C ARG A 424 0.27 20.69 68.52
N GLY A 425 0.40 19.94 69.62
CA GLY A 425 1.64 19.24 69.95
C GLY A 425 2.75 20.15 70.49
N GLY A 426 2.86 20.19 71.82
CA GLY A 426 3.82 20.99 72.58
C GLY A 426 3.67 20.69 74.07
N TRP A 427 4.50 21.30 74.90
CA TRP A 427 4.46 21.08 76.36
C TRP A 427 4.00 22.37 77.04
N CYS A 428 3.00 22.30 77.92
CA CYS A 428 2.61 23.41 78.79
C CYS A 428 3.56 23.46 80.01
N GLU A 429 4.15 24.62 80.31
CA GLU A 429 4.81 24.80 81.61
C GLU A 429 3.74 24.90 82.71
N PRO A 430 3.84 24.12 83.80
CA PRO A 430 2.84 24.16 84.86
C PRO A 430 2.91 25.49 85.61
N ALA A 431 1.83 26.25 85.55
CA ALA A 431 1.62 27.43 86.38
C ALA A 431 1.44 27.01 87.85
N ASN A 432 2.54 26.74 88.56
CA ASN A 432 2.66 26.83 90.03
C ASN A 432 4.08 26.50 90.52
N ARG A 433 5.01 27.45 90.40
CA ARG A 433 6.09 27.60 91.38
C ARG A 433 5.87 28.88 92.18
N PRO A 434 5.84 28.86 93.53
CA PRO A 434 5.46 30.02 94.34
C PRO A 434 6.47 31.18 94.39
N ASP A 435 7.59 31.11 93.66
CA ASP A 435 8.73 32.00 93.92
C ASP A 435 9.02 33.01 92.79
N CYS A 436 8.17 33.10 91.76
CA CYS A 436 8.32 34.11 90.71
C CYS A 436 7.01 34.90 90.53
N TRP A 437 7.13 36.22 90.69
CA TRP A 437 6.03 37.17 90.81
C TRP A 437 5.19 37.28 89.52
N ALA A 438 3.88 37.11 89.68
CA ALA A 438 2.74 37.52 88.85
C ALA A 438 2.65 37.14 87.36
N GLY A 439 1.60 36.38 87.04
CA GLY A 439 0.55 36.94 86.18
C GLY A 439 0.33 36.36 84.79
N ASN A 440 1.01 35.28 84.38
CA ASN A 440 0.77 34.72 83.04
C ASN A 440 0.13 33.33 83.12
N ALA A 441 -0.97 33.18 82.36
CA ALA A 441 -1.60 31.90 82.06
C ALA A 441 -0.58 30.92 81.45
N PRO A 442 -0.77 29.60 81.58
CA PRO A 442 0.15 28.63 80.98
C PRO A 442 0.24 28.86 79.48
N VAL A 443 1.46 29.02 78.98
CA VAL A 443 1.78 29.33 77.57
C VAL A 443 2.41 28.10 76.92
N CYS A 444 2.05 27.83 75.66
CA CYS A 444 2.60 26.71 74.90
C CYS A 444 4.01 27.02 74.36
N HIS A 445 4.95 26.08 74.49
CA HIS A 445 6.29 26.13 73.88
C HIS A 445 6.44 25.11 72.74
N GLN A 446 7.22 25.47 71.72
CA GLN A 446 7.43 24.66 70.51
C GLN A 446 8.12 23.29 70.78
N PRO A 447 7.76 22.22 70.05
CA PRO A 447 8.47 20.94 70.12
C PRO A 447 9.88 21.07 69.54
N GLY A 448 10.90 20.74 70.35
CA GLY A 448 12.32 20.73 69.93
C GLY A 448 13.23 21.76 70.61
N THR A 449 12.67 22.72 71.37
CA THR A 449 13.48 23.64 72.17
C THR A 449 14.06 22.94 73.40
N ARG A 450 15.34 22.56 73.36
CA ARG A 450 16.08 22.22 74.59
C ARG A 450 16.39 23.51 75.34
N ILE A 451 15.54 23.88 76.30
CA ILE A 451 15.93 24.90 77.28
C ILE A 451 16.95 24.25 78.21
N SER A 452 18.21 24.68 78.09
CA SER A 452 19.25 24.41 79.08
C SER A 452 18.76 24.95 80.42
N LEU A 453 18.48 24.05 81.37
CA LEU A 453 18.11 24.36 82.75
C LEU A 453 19.12 25.37 83.33
N LEU A 454 18.75 26.65 83.36
CA LEU A 454 19.43 27.64 84.18
C LEU A 454 19.08 27.33 85.64
N TYR A 455 20.13 27.06 86.40
CA TYR A 455 20.11 26.79 87.83
C TYR A 455 19.41 27.90 88.62
N CYS A 456 18.36 27.54 89.36
CA CYS A 456 17.96 28.23 90.59
C CYS A 456 18.37 27.36 91.78
N GLY A 457 19.10 27.97 92.71
CA GLY A 457 20.02 27.30 93.61
C GLY A 457 19.42 26.48 94.75
N GLY A 458 20.20 25.48 95.16
CA GLY A 458 20.47 25.21 96.58
C GLY A 458 19.51 24.28 97.30
N GLY A 459 19.85 22.98 97.33
CA GLY A 459 19.34 22.06 98.34
C GLY A 459 19.60 20.60 97.97
N ARG A 460 20.59 19.96 98.62
CA ARG A 460 20.83 18.51 98.54
C ARG A 460 19.64 17.76 99.15
N ILE A 461 19.27 16.64 98.54
CA ILE A 461 18.66 15.50 99.23
C ILE A 461 19.23 14.23 98.61
N ASP A 462 19.63 13.29 99.47
CA ASP A 462 20.19 11.96 99.17
C ASP A 462 19.34 11.11 98.22
#